data_AF-A0A964LI13-F1
#
_entry.id   AF-A0A964LI13-F1
#
_cell.length_a   1.000
_cell.length_b   1.000
_cell.length_c   1.000
_cell.angle_alpha   90.00
_cell.angle_beta   90.00
_cell.angle_gamma   90.00
#
_symmetry.space_group_name_H-M   'P 1'
#
loop_
_entity.id
_entity.type
_entity.pdbx_description
1 polymer ?
#
loop_
_entity_poly.entity_id
_entity_poly.type
_entity_poly.pdbx_seq_one_letter_code
_entity_poly.pdbx_strand_id
1 'polypeptide(L)'
;MLEARQFSLSVDVPLLQWGARKEAIGAARSDRDRAVSNARGVLAQAAQDAHFAALQLSQARRSLALSAKADTVAGKRFEVAYNRSVIGRIQIDNLYVAQTEKDQALARFVQSRRGYWQAYFRLRRATMFDFETGNPIQ
;
A
#
# COMPACT_ATOMS: atom_id res chain seq x y z
N MET A 1 73.26 -3.23 -21.34
CA MET A 1 71.86 -2.79 -21.29
C MET A 1 71.37 -2.96 -19.86
N LEU A 2 71.09 -1.87 -19.15
CA LEU A 2 70.25 -1.89 -17.95
C LEU A 2 69.36 -0.66 -18.02
N GLU A 3 68.06 -0.90 -18.03
CA GLU A 3 67.00 0.08 -18.22
C GLU A 3 66.97 1.09 -17.07
N ALA A 4 67.04 2.38 -17.39
CA ALA A 4 66.68 3.43 -16.46
C ALA A 4 65.15 3.51 -16.39
N ARG A 5 64.55 3.05 -15.29
CA ARG A 5 63.13 3.27 -15.01
C ARG A 5 62.95 4.65 -14.41
N GLN A 6 62.23 5.52 -15.13
CA GLN A 6 61.96 6.89 -14.74
C GLN A 6 60.56 6.99 -14.15
N PHE A 7 60.45 7.56 -12.96
CA PHE A 7 59.18 7.88 -12.29
C PHE A 7 59.02 9.39 -12.30
N SER A 8 57.90 9.90 -12.82
CA SER A 8 57.58 11.32 -12.81
C SER A 8 56.31 11.57 -12.00
N LEU A 9 56.38 12.58 -11.13
CA LEU A 9 55.24 13.13 -10.40
C LEU A 9 55.05 14.57 -10.87
N SER A 10 53.90 14.84 -11.49
CA SER A 10 53.49 16.19 -11.89
C SER A 10 52.42 16.68 -10.94
N VAL A 11 52.59 17.91 -10.43
CA VAL A 11 51.60 18.58 -9.58
C VAL A 11 51.09 19.81 -10.32
N ASP A 12 49.81 19.81 -10.67
CA ASP A 12 49.13 20.94 -11.29
C ASP A 12 48.53 21.86 -10.24
N VAL A 13 49.07 23.08 -10.10
CA VAL A 13 48.53 24.13 -9.25
C VAL A 13 48.08 25.32 -10.11
N PRO A 14 46.77 25.53 -10.29
CA PRO A 14 46.25 26.60 -11.13
C PRO A 14 46.38 27.96 -10.43
N LEU A 15 47.03 28.92 -11.10
CA LEU A 15 47.37 30.24 -10.53
C LEU A 15 46.23 31.27 -10.58
N LEU A 16 45.32 31.20 -11.57
CA LEU A 16 44.18 32.13 -11.69
C LEU A 16 42.97 31.41 -12.30
N GLN A 17 41.80 31.45 -11.64
CA GLN A 17 40.60 30.69 -12.07
C GLN A 17 39.32 31.53 -12.20
N TRP A 18 39.39 32.87 -12.11
CA TRP A 18 38.24 33.80 -12.31
C TRP A 18 36.92 33.39 -11.60
N GLY A 19 37.00 32.73 -10.44
CA GLY A 19 35.83 32.31 -9.65
C GLY A 19 35.29 30.90 -9.95
N ALA A 20 35.77 30.19 -10.97
CA ALA A 20 35.29 28.85 -11.35
C ALA A 20 35.30 27.83 -10.20
N ARG A 21 36.31 27.89 -9.32
CA ARG A 21 36.38 27.05 -8.11
C ARG A 21 35.22 27.32 -7.14
N LYS A 22 34.82 28.59 -6.98
CA LYS A 22 33.74 29.00 -6.09
C LYS A 22 32.39 28.51 -6.61
N GLU A 23 32.17 28.61 -7.93
CA GLU A 23 30.97 28.08 -8.59
C GLU A 23 30.90 26.55 -8.51
N ALA A 24 32.02 25.84 -8.75
CA ALA A 24 32.07 24.38 -8.63
C ALA A 24 31.75 23.91 -7.19
N ILE A 25 32.26 24.62 -6.18
CA ILE A 25 31.92 24.36 -4.77
C ILE A 25 30.45 24.70 -4.50
N GLY A 26 29.92 25.79 -5.08
CA GLY A 26 28.51 26.18 -4.96
C GLY A 26 27.55 25.16 -5.58
N ALA A 27 27.89 24.62 -6.76
CA ALA A 27 27.17 23.56 -7.43
C ALA A 27 27.18 22.27 -6.59
N ALA A 28 28.35 21.83 -6.12
CA ALA A 28 28.46 20.64 -5.27
C ALA A 28 27.66 20.76 -3.96
N ARG A 29 27.59 21.96 -3.37
CA ARG A 29 26.72 22.23 -2.20
C ARG A 29 25.24 22.15 -2.56
N SER A 30 24.83 22.77 -3.66
CA SER A 30 23.45 22.71 -4.15
C SER A 30 23.02 21.27 -4.45
N ASP A 31 23.90 20.46 -5.05
CA ASP A 31 23.66 19.06 -5.35
C ASP A 31 23.45 18.24 -4.08
N ARG A 32 24.28 18.47 -3.06
CA ARG A 32 24.12 17.88 -1.73
C ARG A 32 22.79 18.28 -1.10
N ASP A 33 22.45 19.57 -1.11
CA ASP A 33 21.22 20.07 -0.51
C ASP A 33 19.97 19.53 -1.21
N ARG A 34 20.02 19.37 -2.55
CA ARG A 34 19.00 18.67 -3.34
C ARG A 34 18.88 17.21 -2.93
N ALA A 35 19.99 16.48 -2.81
CA ALA A 35 19.98 15.08 -2.40
C ALA A 35 19.36 14.89 -1.00
N VAL A 36 19.73 15.75 -0.04
CA VAL A 36 19.17 15.73 1.32
C VAL A 36 17.68 16.05 1.31
N SER A 37 17.27 17.07 0.56
CA SER A 37 15.85 17.45 0.46
C SER A 37 15.01 16.36 -0.19
N ASN A 38 15.53 15.72 -1.25
CA ASN A 38 14.89 14.58 -1.89
C ASN A 38 14.74 13.40 -0.93
N ALA A 39 15.79 13.05 -0.18
CA ALA A 39 15.73 11.97 0.79
C ALA A 39 14.68 12.24 1.89
N ARG A 40 14.61 13.48 2.39
CA ARG A 40 13.56 13.90 3.34
C ARG A 40 12.17 13.79 2.73
N GLY A 41 12.01 14.21 1.47
CA GLY A 41 10.74 14.10 0.74
C GLY A 41 10.27 12.66 0.59
N VAL A 42 11.18 11.74 0.22
CA VAL A 42 10.89 10.30 0.10
C VAL A 42 10.44 9.71 1.44
N LEU A 43 11.11 10.04 2.54
CA LEU A 43 10.74 9.56 3.87
C LEU A 43 9.38 10.10 4.32
N ALA A 44 9.12 11.39 4.10
CA ALA A 44 7.83 12.00 4.42
C ALA A 44 6.68 11.35 3.62
N GLN A 45 6.90 11.12 2.33
CA GLN A 45 5.93 10.45 1.47
C GLN A 45 5.68 9.01 1.92
N ALA A 46 6.74 8.25 2.25
CA ALA A 46 6.60 6.89 2.75
C ALA A 46 5.78 6.82 4.05
N ALA A 47 6.02 7.75 4.98
CA ALA A 47 5.25 7.85 6.23
C ALA A 47 3.78 8.17 5.95
N GLN A 48 3.50 9.08 5.03
CA GLN A 48 2.14 9.45 4.64
C GLN A 48 1.41 8.28 3.95
N ASP A 49 2.08 7.56 3.05
CA ASP A 49 1.53 6.38 2.39
C ASP A 49 1.20 5.27 3.39
N ALA A 50 2.09 5.01 4.36
CA ALA A 50 1.85 4.06 5.44
C ALA A 50 0.66 4.48 6.31
N HIS A 51 0.54 5.77 6.65
CA HIS A 51 -0.58 6.29 7.42
C HIS A 51 -1.92 6.06 6.70
N PHE A 52 -2.02 6.41 5.41
CA PHE A 52 -3.23 6.18 4.65
C PHE A 52 -3.53 4.69 4.43
N ALA A 53 -2.51 3.86 4.25
CA ALA A 53 -2.69 2.41 4.17
C ALA A 53 -3.29 1.84 5.47
N ALA A 54 -2.86 2.33 6.62
CA ALA A 54 -3.41 1.92 7.92
C ALA A 54 -4.88 2.32 8.08
N LEU A 55 -5.24 3.54 7.67
CA LEU A 55 -6.63 3.99 7.64
C LEU A 55 -7.50 3.15 6.70
N GLN A 56 -6.99 2.84 5.50
CA GLN A 56 -7.68 1.98 4.54
C GLN A 56 -7.91 0.57 5.09
N LEU A 57 -6.92 -0.01 5.78
CA LEU A 57 -7.07 -1.32 6.42
C LEU A 57 -8.15 -1.30 7.50
N SER A 58 -8.16 -0.26 8.35
CA SER A 58 -9.20 -0.07 9.37
C SER A 58 -10.60 -0.03 8.75
N GLN A 59 -10.76 0.74 7.67
CA GLN A 59 -12.04 0.83 6.95
C GLN A 59 -12.42 -0.50 6.29
N ALA A 60 -11.47 -1.17 5.63
CA ALA A 60 -11.71 -2.46 4.98
C ALA A 60 -12.13 -3.54 5.99
N ARG A 61 -11.53 -3.53 7.20
CA ARG A 61 -11.92 -4.43 8.30
C ARG A 61 -13.36 -4.19 8.76
N ARG A 62 -13.77 -2.93 8.90
CA ARG A 62 -15.16 -2.57 9.25
C ARG A 62 -16.14 -3.02 8.16
N SER A 63 -15.83 -2.75 6.90
CA SER A 63 -16.66 -3.16 5.76
C SER A 63 -16.80 -4.68 5.66
N LEU A 64 -15.73 -5.44 5.92
CA LEU A 64 -15.76 -6.90 5.97
C LEU A 64 -16.64 -7.43 7.10
N ALA A 65 -16.54 -6.85 8.31
CA ALA A 65 -17.38 -7.26 9.43
C ALA A 65 -18.87 -7.00 9.15
N LEU A 66 -19.19 -5.84 8.55
CA LEU A 66 -20.57 -5.49 8.19
C LEU A 66 -21.14 -6.41 7.12
N SER A 67 -20.38 -6.67 6.05
CA SER A 67 -20.82 -7.55 4.96
C SER A 67 -20.99 -9.01 5.41
N ALA A 68 -20.13 -9.51 6.31
CA ALA A 68 -20.26 -10.84 6.89
C ALA A 68 -21.57 -10.99 7.68
N LYS A 69 -21.92 -9.95 8.47
CA LYS A 69 -23.18 -9.92 9.21
C LYS A 69 -24.38 -9.84 8.27
N ALA A 70 -24.30 -9.01 7.23
CA ALA A 70 -25.35 -8.88 6.22
C ALA A 70 -25.60 -10.20 5.47
N ASP A 71 -24.53 -10.91 5.07
CA ASP A 71 -24.60 -12.24 4.45
C ASP A 71 -25.32 -13.25 5.36
N THR A 72 -24.96 -13.29 6.64
CA THR A 72 -25.63 -14.16 7.64
C THR A 72 -27.11 -13.84 7.78
N VAL A 73 -27.47 -12.55 7.85
CA VAL A 73 -28.86 -12.11 7.98
C VAL A 73 -29.66 -12.46 6.71
N ALA A 74 -29.10 -12.23 5.53
CA ALA A 74 -29.76 -12.53 4.26
C ALA A 74 -29.95 -14.04 4.07
N GLY A 75 -28.98 -14.87 4.49
CA GLY A 75 -29.11 -16.33 4.52
C GLY A 75 -30.30 -16.79 5.39
N LYS A 76 -30.40 -16.28 6.62
CA LYS A 76 -31.55 -16.57 7.50
C LYS A 76 -32.88 -16.09 6.91
N ARG A 77 -32.90 -14.91 6.28
CA ARG A 77 -34.11 -14.38 5.62
C ARG A 77 -34.58 -15.29 4.49
N PHE A 78 -33.66 -15.79 3.68
CA PHE A 78 -33.97 -16.76 2.63
C PHE A 78 -34.52 -18.07 3.20
N GLU A 79 -33.91 -18.62 4.25
CA GLU A 79 -34.39 -19.84 4.92
C GLU A 79 -35.83 -19.69 5.44
N VAL A 80 -36.13 -18.57 6.11
CA VAL A 80 -37.49 -18.27 6.58
C VAL A 80 -38.46 -18.12 5.41
N ALA A 81 -38.07 -17.43 4.34
CA ALA A 81 -38.90 -17.27 3.15
C ALA A 81 -39.20 -18.61 2.49
N TYR A 82 -38.19 -19.47 2.32
CA TYR A 82 -38.31 -20.81 1.77
C TYR A 82 -39.28 -21.67 2.58
N ASN A 83 -39.11 -21.71 3.90
CA ASN A 83 -40.00 -22.47 4.78
C ASN A 83 -41.45 -22.00 4.68
N ARG A 84 -41.69 -20.68 4.55
CA ARG A 84 -43.04 -20.11 4.39
C ARG A 84 -43.63 -20.35 3.00
N SER A 85 -42.83 -20.34 1.94
CA SER A 85 -43.32 -20.56 0.57
C SER A 85 -43.76 -22.01 0.38
N VAL A 86 -43.04 -22.97 0.96
CA VAL A 86 -43.37 -24.40 0.88
C VAL A 86 -44.73 -24.71 1.50
N ILE A 87 -45.14 -23.99 2.55
CA ILE A 87 -46.46 -24.13 3.19
C ILE A 87 -47.50 -23.15 2.64
N GLY A 88 -47.22 -22.47 1.52
CA GLY A 88 -48.15 -21.54 0.86
C GLY A 88 -48.45 -20.26 1.65
N ARG A 89 -47.63 -19.89 2.63
CA ARG A 89 -47.85 -18.71 3.49
C ARG A 89 -47.29 -17.41 2.92
N ILE A 90 -46.45 -17.48 1.90
CA ILE A 90 -45.98 -16.33 1.11
C ILE A 90 -46.01 -16.67 -0.38
N GLN A 91 -46.10 -15.64 -1.21
CA GLN A 91 -46.03 -15.75 -2.65
C GLN A 91 -44.59 -16.05 -3.11
N ILE A 92 -44.44 -16.71 -4.28
CA ILE A 92 -43.13 -17.17 -4.80
C ILE A 92 -42.18 -16.00 -5.14
N ASP A 93 -42.73 -14.84 -5.50
CA ASP A 93 -42.00 -13.59 -5.71
C ASP A 93 -41.19 -13.17 -4.47
N ASN A 94 -41.76 -13.31 -3.27
CA ASN A 94 -41.09 -12.98 -2.02
C ASN A 94 -39.90 -13.91 -1.74
N LEU A 95 -40.00 -15.18 -2.15
CA LEU A 95 -38.87 -16.11 -2.12
C LEU A 95 -37.77 -15.67 -3.08
N TYR A 96 -38.11 -15.30 -4.31
CA TYR A 96 -37.13 -14.82 -5.31
C TYR A 96 -36.42 -13.53 -4.86
N VAL A 97 -37.13 -12.61 -4.20
CA VAL A 97 -36.53 -11.41 -3.61
C VAL A 97 -35.53 -11.80 -2.52
N ALA A 98 -35.92 -12.67 -1.59
CA ALA A 98 -35.02 -13.13 -0.52
C ALA A 98 -33.79 -13.87 -1.06
N GLN A 99 -33.95 -14.67 -2.12
CA GLN A 99 -32.85 -15.33 -2.81
C GLN A 99 -31.88 -14.30 -3.43
N THR A 100 -32.43 -13.33 -4.16
CA THR A 100 -31.63 -12.27 -4.80
C THR A 100 -30.84 -11.47 -3.78
N GLU A 101 -31.47 -11.08 -2.66
CA GLU A 101 -30.79 -10.38 -1.58
C GLU A 101 -29.67 -11.21 -0.94
N LYS A 102 -29.90 -12.52 -0.71
CA LYS A 102 -28.86 -13.45 -0.22
C LYS A 102 -27.67 -13.51 -1.16
N ASP A 103 -27.92 -13.66 -2.45
CA ASP A 103 -26.85 -13.79 -3.45
C ASP A 103 -26.06 -12.47 -3.59
N GLN A 104 -26.75 -11.33 -3.52
CA GLN A 104 -26.09 -10.01 -3.48
C GLN A 104 -25.26 -9.82 -2.20
N ALA A 105 -25.77 -10.23 -1.04
CA ALA A 105 -25.05 -10.13 0.23
C ALA A 105 -23.77 -10.98 0.22
N LEU A 106 -23.86 -12.20 -0.32
CA LEU A 106 -22.72 -13.10 -0.51
C LEU A 106 -21.66 -12.48 -1.42
N ALA A 107 -22.07 -11.95 -2.58
CA ALA A 107 -21.15 -11.29 -3.51
C ALA A 107 -20.43 -10.10 -2.86
N ARG A 108 -21.16 -9.27 -2.09
CA ARG A 108 -20.58 -8.14 -1.32
C ARG A 108 -19.61 -8.62 -0.24
N PHE A 109 -19.93 -9.70 0.46
CA PHE A 109 -19.04 -10.30 1.45
C PHE A 109 -17.73 -10.76 0.82
N VAL A 110 -17.79 -11.52 -0.27
CA VAL A 110 -16.60 -11.96 -1.02
C VAL A 110 -15.78 -10.77 -1.51
N GLN A 111 -16.42 -9.74 -2.06
CA GLN A 111 -15.76 -8.51 -2.49
C GLN A 111 -15.03 -7.81 -1.34
N SER A 112 -15.70 -7.65 -0.20
CA SER A 112 -15.14 -6.98 0.98
C SER A 112 -13.97 -7.77 1.60
N ARG A 113 -14.02 -9.11 1.55
CA ARG A 113 -12.94 -9.99 2.02
C ARG A 113 -11.70 -9.81 1.16
N ARG A 114 -11.87 -9.78 -0.17
CA ARG A 114 -10.78 -9.45 -1.09
C ARG A 114 -10.20 -8.05 -0.81
N GLY A 115 -11.07 -7.06 -0.62
CA GLY A 115 -10.65 -5.69 -0.30
C GLY A 115 -9.86 -5.58 1.00
N TYR A 116 -10.24 -6.33 2.04
CA TYR A 116 -9.49 -6.43 3.29
C TYR A 116 -8.07 -6.94 3.07
N TRP A 117 -7.91 -8.06 2.35
CA TRP A 117 -6.59 -8.62 2.07
C TRP A 117 -5.72 -7.68 1.22
N GLN A 118 -6.31 -7.02 0.22
CA GLN A 118 -5.60 -6.01 -0.57
C GLN A 118 -5.10 -4.85 0.30
N ALA A 119 -5.93 -4.34 1.22
CA ALA A 119 -5.54 -3.28 2.14
C ALA A 119 -4.44 -3.75 3.11
N TYR A 120 -4.53 -4.99 3.59
CA TYR A 120 -3.52 -5.60 4.47
C TYR A 120 -2.14 -5.66 3.80
N PHE A 121 -2.07 -6.23 2.59
CA PHE A 121 -0.80 -6.32 1.85
C PHE A 121 -0.30 -4.97 1.34
N ARG A 122 -1.19 -3.99 1.11
CA ARG A 122 -0.79 -2.61 0.83
C ARG A 122 -0.07 -1.98 2.03
N LEU A 123 -0.60 -2.12 3.25
CA LEU A 123 0.05 -1.62 4.46
C LEU A 123 1.40 -2.32 4.69
N ARG A 124 1.44 -3.64 4.51
CA ARG A 124 2.66 -4.44 4.60
C ARG A 124 3.76 -3.90 3.68
N ARG A 125 3.41 -3.65 2.40
CA ARG A 125 4.34 -3.06 1.42
C ARG A 125 4.75 -1.62 1.76
N ALA A 126 3.81 -0.78 2.20
CA ALA A 126 4.10 0.62 2.52
C ALA A 126 5.03 0.77 3.72
N THR A 127 4.94 -0.16 4.68
CA THR A 127 5.78 -0.18 5.89
C THR A 127 7.05 -1.02 5.74
N MET A 128 7.17 -1.80 4.65
CA MET A 128 8.19 -2.84 4.49
C MET A 128 8.27 -3.76 5.72
N PHE A 129 7.13 -4.00 6.39
CA PHE A 129 7.07 -4.74 7.64
C PHE A 129 6.08 -5.89 7.54
N ASP A 130 6.50 -7.07 7.97
CA ASP A 130 5.65 -8.25 8.10
C ASP A 130 5.06 -8.34 9.50
N PHE A 131 3.75 -8.12 9.60
CA PHE A 131 3.01 -8.14 10.86
C PHE A 131 2.80 -9.56 11.43
N GLU A 132 2.95 -10.61 10.63
CA GLU A 132 2.79 -12.00 11.11
C GLU A 132 4.06 -12.50 11.81
N THR A 133 5.22 -12.22 11.20
CA THR A 133 6.52 -12.63 11.74
C THR A 133 7.13 -11.59 12.67
N GLY A 134 6.63 -10.35 12.66
CA GLY A 134 7.15 -9.24 13.45
C GLY A 134 8.48 -8.70 12.93
N ASN A 135 8.84 -8.99 11.68
CA ASN A 135 10.13 -8.63 11.09
C ASN A 135 9.96 -7.74 9.84
N PRO A 136 10.97 -6.93 9.48
CA PRO A 136 11.02 -6.28 8.18
C PRO A 136 10.94 -7.30 7.03
N ILE A 137 10.30 -6.91 5.94
CA ILE A 137 10.27 -7.70 4.70
C ILE A 137 11.67 -7.64 4.08
N GLN A 138 12.27 -8.81 3.85
CA GLN A 138 13.57 -8.95 3.18
C GLN A 138 13.46 -8.68 1.68
#